data_AF-A0A954EHZ9-F1
#
_entry.id   AF-A0A954EHZ9-F1
#
_cell.length_a   1.000
_cell.length_b   1.000
_cell.length_c   1.000
_cell.angle_alpha   90.00
_cell.angle_beta   90.00
_cell.angle_gamma   90.00
#
_symmetry.space_group_name_H-M   'P 1'
#
loop_
_entity.id
_entity.type
_entity.pdbx_description
1 polymer ?
#
loop_
_entity_poly.entity_id
_entity_poly.type
_entity_poly.pdbx_seq_one_letter_code
_entity_poly.pdbx_strand_id
1 'polypeptide(L)'
;MAQLSSNLRRRGFTLIELLVVIAIIAVLIALLLPAVQQAREAARRSQCKNNLKQLGLALYNYHDVYTMFPYRKGGTGPRVGTDCNTANSNRLSGFMPLMPYLEQAPLFNAV
;
A
#
# COMPACT_ATOMS: atom_id res chain seq x y z
N MET A 1 6.45 23.45 68.53
CA MET A 1 5.70 22.95 67.35
C MET A 1 6.55 21.91 66.65
N ALA A 2 6.31 20.64 66.94
CA ALA A 2 7.05 19.52 66.35
C ALA A 2 6.43 19.18 64.98
N GLN A 3 7.23 19.17 63.92
CA GLN A 3 6.85 18.59 62.63
C GLN A 3 7.62 17.28 62.42
N LEU A 4 6.90 16.17 62.50
CA LEU A 4 7.38 14.83 62.14
C LEU A 4 7.32 14.69 60.61
N SER A 5 8.47 14.80 59.95
CA SER A 5 8.61 14.47 58.53
C SER A 5 8.57 12.95 58.36
N SER A 6 7.44 12.42 57.89
CA SER A 6 7.28 11.01 57.54
C SER A 6 8.05 10.69 56.25
N ASN A 7 9.27 10.18 56.40
CA ASN A 7 10.04 9.59 55.30
C ASN A 7 9.30 8.34 54.75
N LEU A 8 8.48 8.51 53.72
CA LEU A 8 8.00 7.39 52.92
C LEU A 8 9.21 6.74 52.23
N ARG A 9 9.69 5.63 52.79
CA ARG A 9 10.71 4.77 52.17
C ARG A 9 10.21 4.35 50.78
N ARG A 10 10.78 4.94 49.72
CA ARG A 10 10.60 4.45 48.35
C ARG A 10 11.18 3.03 48.30
N ARG A 11 10.32 2.01 48.10
CA ARG A 11 10.77 0.65 47.77
C ARG A 11 11.49 0.71 46.43
N GLY A 12 12.80 0.49 46.43
CA GLY A 12 13.57 0.33 45.20
C GLY A 12 13.19 -0.99 44.52
N PHE A 13 13.06 -0.97 43.19
CA PHE A 13 12.87 -2.17 42.38
C PHE A 13 14.06 -3.10 42.60
N THR A 14 13.80 -4.38 42.86
CA THR A 14 14.89 -5.37 42.92
C THR A 14 15.34 -5.69 41.50
N LEU A 15 16.64 -5.93 41.31
CA LEU A 15 17.21 -6.35 40.01
C LEU A 15 16.47 -7.56 39.42
N ILE A 16 15.96 -8.44 40.30
CA ILE A 16 15.22 -9.66 39.96
C ILE A 16 13.85 -9.32 39.37
N GLU A 17 13.09 -8.40 39.96
CA GLU A 17 11.79 -7.99 39.45
C GLU A 17 11.90 -7.39 38.03
N LEU A 18 12.94 -6.61 37.76
CA LEU A 18 13.18 -6.06 36.42
C LEU A 18 13.57 -7.17 35.41
N LEU A 19 14.42 -8.11 35.83
CA LEU A 19 14.92 -9.20 34.98
C LEU A 19 13.79 -10.13 34.53
N VAL A 20 12.86 -10.47 35.43
CA VAL A 20 11.71 -11.32 35.09
C VAL A 20 10.82 -10.66 34.04
N VAL A 21 10.59 -9.35 34.14
CA VAL A 21 9.73 -8.62 33.20
C VAL A 21 10.33 -8.62 31.80
N ILE A 22 11.62 -8.31 31.66
CA ILE A 22 12.28 -8.33 30.35
C ILE A 22 12.32 -9.75 29.74
N ALA A 23 12.46 -10.79 30.58
CA ALA A 23 12.44 -12.18 30.12
C ALA A 23 11.07 -12.57 29.54
N ILE A 24 9.98 -12.17 30.21
CA ILE A 24 8.62 -12.42 29.72
C ILE A 24 8.39 -11.69 28.39
N ILE A 25 8.78 -10.41 28.28
CA ILE A 25 8.64 -9.62 27.04
C ILE A 25 9.43 -10.26 25.89
N ALA A 26 10.67 -10.72 26.14
CA ALA A 26 11.50 -11.37 25.13
C ALA A 26 10.85 -12.65 24.59
N VAL A 27 10.28 -13.49 25.46
CA VAL A 27 9.56 -14.71 25.05
C VAL A 27 8.33 -14.37 24.22
N LEU A 28 7.54 -13.37 24.63
CA LEU A 28 6.37 -12.93 23.87
C LEU A 28 6.76 -12.43 22.47
N ILE A 29 7.80 -11.59 22.35
CA ILE A 29 8.27 -11.09 21.05
C ILE A 29 8.83 -12.21 20.19
N ALA A 30 9.59 -13.15 20.77
CA ALA A 30 10.16 -14.28 20.04
C ALA A 30 9.08 -15.14 19.37
N LEU A 31 7.91 -15.30 20.00
CA LEU A 31 6.77 -16.01 19.44
C LEU A 31 6.03 -15.18 18.37
N LEU A 32 6.04 -13.85 18.48
CA LEU A 32 5.35 -12.95 17.57
C LEU A 32 6.12 -12.68 16.26
N LEU A 33 7.46 -12.64 16.32
CA LEU A 33 8.32 -12.29 15.18
C LEU A 33 8.11 -13.20 13.94
N PRO A 34 8.07 -14.55 14.05
CA PRO A 34 7.79 -15.40 12.90
C PRO A 34 6.36 -15.24 12.38
N ALA A 35 5.39 -15.01 13.27
CA ALA A 35 3.98 -14.84 12.89
C ALA A 35 3.74 -13.53 12.11
N VAL A 36 4.42 -12.44 12.49
CA VAL A 36 4.30 -11.14 11.80
C VAL A 36 4.80 -11.22 10.35
N GLN A 37 5.84 -12.01 10.06
CA GLN A 37 6.33 -12.16 8.69
C GLN A 37 5.36 -12.94 7.80
N GLN A 38 4.78 -14.02 8.33
CA GLN A 38 3.73 -14.77 7.64
C GLN A 38 2.51 -13.89 7.34
N ALA A 39 2.09 -13.08 8.31
CA ALA A 39 0.98 -12.13 8.14
C ALA A 39 1.31 -11.07 7.07
N ARG A 40 2.54 -10.53 7.06
CA ARG A 40 2.98 -9.56 6.03
C ARG A 40 3.00 -10.18 4.64
N GLU A 41 3.49 -11.41 4.51
CA GLU A 41 3.50 -12.10 3.22
C GLU A 41 2.09 -12.43 2.73
N ALA A 42 1.20 -12.89 3.62
CA ALA A 42 -0.20 -13.12 3.30
C ALA A 42 -0.90 -11.82 2.88
N ALA A 43 -0.61 -10.70 3.55
CA ALA A 43 -1.12 -9.38 3.18
C ALA A 43 -0.62 -8.93 1.80
N ARG A 44 0.68 -9.05 1.51
CA ARG A 44 1.25 -8.73 0.18
C ARG A 44 0.63 -9.57 -0.93
N ARG A 45 0.44 -10.88 -0.69
CA ARG A 45 -0.23 -11.79 -1.65
C ARG A 45 -1.68 -11.40 -1.87
N SER A 46 -2.41 -11.10 -0.78
CA SER A 46 -3.82 -10.69 -0.85
C SER A 46 -3.98 -9.36 -1.59
N GLN A 47 -3.12 -8.39 -1.31
CA GLN A 47 -3.10 -7.11 -2.01
C GLN A 47 -2.80 -7.28 -3.50
N CYS A 48 -1.78 -8.06 -3.87
CA CYS A 48 -1.46 -8.36 -5.27
C CYS A 48 -2.65 -9.00 -5.99
N LYS A 49 -3.29 -10.01 -5.37
CA LYS A 49 -4.49 -10.67 -5.92
C LYS A 49 -5.64 -9.68 -6.12
N ASN A 50 -5.84 -8.76 -5.18
CA ASN A 50 -6.90 -7.75 -5.29
C ASN A 50 -6.60 -6.72 -6.38
N ASN A 51 -5.35 -6.29 -6.54
CA ASN A 51 -4.95 -5.40 -7.64
C ASN A 51 -5.21 -6.05 -9.01
N LEU A 52 -4.89 -7.35 -9.15
CA LEU A 52 -5.18 -8.08 -10.39
C LEU A 52 -6.68 -8.22 -10.65
N LYS A 53 -7.48 -8.43 -9.60
CA LYS A 53 -8.95 -8.43 -9.73
C LYS A 53 -9.48 -7.08 -10.19
N GLN A 54 -8.98 -5.97 -9.65
CA GLN A 54 -9.37 -4.62 -10.07
C GLN A 54 -9.03 -4.37 -11.54
N LEU A 55 -7.84 -4.79 -11.99
CA LEU A 55 -7.45 -4.73 -13.41
C LEU A 55 -8.38 -5.58 -14.30
N GLY A 56 -8.73 -6.79 -13.87
CA GLY A 56 -9.65 -7.65 -14.60
C GLY A 56 -11.05 -7.05 -14.73
N LEU A 57 -11.58 -6.47 -13.65
CA LEU A 57 -12.87 -5.76 -13.67
C LEU A 57 -12.82 -4.54 -14.60
N ALA A 58 -11.74 -3.76 -14.55
CA ALA A 58 -11.56 -2.60 -15.42
C ALA A 58 -11.54 -3.01 -16.91
N LEU A 59 -10.84 -4.10 -17.24
CA LEU A 59 -10.82 -4.64 -18.61
C LEU A 59 -12.20 -5.13 -19.07
N TYR A 60 -12.94 -5.80 -18.18
CA TYR A 60 -14.29 -6.28 -18.50
C TYR A 60 -15.25 -5.11 -18.74
N ASN A 61 -15.25 -4.10 -17.87
CA ASN A 61 -16.06 -2.89 -18.04
C ASN A 61 -15.69 -2.13 -19.33
N TYR A 62 -14.41 -2.04 -19.65
CA TYR A 62 -13.96 -1.44 -20.92
C TYR A 62 -14.49 -2.24 -22.13
N HIS A 63 -14.37 -3.55 -22.08
CA HIS A 63 -14.87 -4.41 -23.16
C HIS A 63 -16.40 -4.33 -23.31
N ASP A 64 -17.15 -4.21 -22.21
CA ASP A 64 -18.61 -4.06 -22.25
C ASP A 64 -19.03 -2.77 -23.00
N VAL A 65 -18.31 -1.68 -22.79
CA VAL A 65 -18.61 -0.38 -23.42
C VAL A 65 -18.09 -0.30 -24.87
N TYR A 66 -16.87 -0.78 -25.14
CA TYR A 66 -16.20 -0.57 -26.42
C TYR A 66 -16.16 -1.80 -27.32
N THR A 67 -16.64 -2.96 -26.86
CA THR A 67 -16.62 -4.26 -27.57
C THR A 67 -15.23 -4.70 -28.03
N MET A 68 -14.19 -4.15 -27.42
CA MET A 68 -12.79 -4.44 -27.71
C MET A 68 -11.95 -4.29 -26.44
N PHE A 69 -10.79 -4.94 -26.41
CA PHE A 69 -9.79 -4.70 -25.38
C PHE A 69 -8.92 -3.49 -25.71
N PRO A 70 -8.34 -2.82 -24.70
CA PRO A 70 -7.49 -1.66 -24.94
C PRO A 70 -6.25 -2.03 -25.76
N TYR A 71 -5.91 -1.16 -26.70
CA TYR A 71 -4.69 -1.29 -27.47
C TYR A 71 -3.46 -1.16 -26.56
N ARG A 72 -2.36 -1.83 -26.93
CA ARG A 72 -1.08 -1.76 -26.18
C ARG A 72 -0.59 -0.33 -25.95
N LYS A 73 -0.88 0.57 -26.89
CA LYS A 73 -0.59 2.00 -26.84
C LYS A 73 -1.59 2.77 -27.69
N GLY A 74 -1.72 4.06 -27.44
CA GLY A 74 -2.57 4.97 -28.22
C GLY A 74 -2.11 6.41 -28.12
N GLY A 75 -2.96 7.33 -28.55
CA GLY A 75 -2.76 8.77 -28.40
C GLY A 75 -3.10 9.57 -29.65
N THR A 76 -2.55 10.78 -29.75
CA THR A 76 -2.87 11.74 -30.80
C THR A 76 -1.71 11.84 -31.80
N GLY A 77 -2.06 12.12 -33.06
CA GLY A 77 -1.12 12.41 -34.14
C GLY A 77 -0.43 11.20 -34.78
N PRO A 78 0.07 11.32 -36.01
CA PRO A 78 0.85 10.27 -36.66
C PRO A 78 2.16 9.97 -35.91
N ARG A 79 2.69 8.77 -36.12
CA ARG A 79 3.90 8.29 -35.44
C ARG A 79 5.19 8.99 -35.92
N VAL A 80 5.14 9.65 -37.07
CA VAL A 80 6.27 10.34 -37.72
C VAL A 80 5.77 11.70 -38.21
N GLY A 81 6.56 12.76 -37.98
CA GLY A 81 6.32 14.10 -38.55
C GLY A 81 5.30 14.96 -37.79
N THR A 82 4.94 14.62 -36.54
CA THR A 82 4.06 15.47 -35.72
C THR A 82 4.86 16.27 -34.71
N ASP A 83 4.53 17.55 -34.57
CA ASP A 83 5.08 18.41 -33.54
C ASP A 83 4.77 17.85 -32.16
N CYS A 84 5.80 17.69 -31.32
CA CYS A 84 5.65 17.20 -29.95
C CYS A 84 4.88 18.18 -29.04
N ASN A 85 4.62 19.40 -29.51
CA ASN A 85 3.82 20.42 -28.82
C ASN A 85 2.31 20.24 -29.03
N THR A 86 1.88 19.47 -30.03
CA THR A 86 0.46 19.33 -30.41
C THR A 86 -0.04 17.90 -30.37
N ALA A 87 0.87 16.91 -30.26
CA ALA A 87 0.51 15.51 -30.21
C ALA A 87 1.53 14.67 -29.45
N ASN A 88 1.09 13.50 -28.98
CA ASN A 88 1.96 12.56 -28.25
C ASN A 88 2.55 11.43 -29.13
N SER A 89 2.37 11.49 -30.47
CA SER A 89 2.88 10.50 -31.43
C SER A 89 2.50 9.04 -31.09
N ASN A 90 1.29 8.82 -30.59
CA ASN A 90 0.82 7.52 -30.08
C ASN A 90 1.71 6.92 -28.98
N ARG A 91 2.15 7.74 -28.01
CA ARG A 91 2.99 7.32 -26.88
C ARG A 91 2.21 7.12 -25.57
N LEU A 92 0.88 7.23 -25.56
CA LEU A 92 0.10 6.90 -24.37
C LEU A 92 0.09 5.39 -24.13
N SER A 93 0.16 5.02 -22.85
CA SER A 93 0.01 3.63 -22.40
C SER A 93 -1.38 3.10 -22.69
N GLY A 94 -1.48 1.81 -23.02
CA GLY A 94 -2.77 1.11 -23.15
C GLY A 94 -3.61 1.08 -21.86
N PHE A 95 -3.00 1.37 -20.71
CA PHE A 95 -3.71 1.51 -19.44
C PHE A 95 -4.42 2.86 -19.27
N MET A 96 -4.08 3.87 -20.08
CA MET A 96 -4.72 5.20 -20.01
C MET A 96 -6.24 5.13 -20.15
N PRO A 97 -6.82 4.46 -21.17
CA PRO A 97 -8.28 4.30 -21.27
C PRO A 97 -8.91 3.45 -20.15
N LEU A 98 -8.12 2.71 -19.35
CA LEU A 98 -8.61 1.95 -18.20
C LEU A 98 -8.68 2.77 -16.91
N MET A 99 -8.02 3.93 -16.84
CA MET A 99 -7.93 4.74 -15.63
C MET A 99 -9.30 5.08 -14.99
N PRO A 100 -10.34 5.48 -15.75
CA PRO A 100 -11.65 5.74 -15.16
C PRO A 100 -12.25 4.52 -14.45
N TYR A 101 -12.01 3.31 -14.98
CA TYR A 101 -12.49 2.05 -14.42
C TYR A 101 -11.63 1.51 -13.28
N LEU A 102 -10.50 2.16 -12.98
CA LEU A 102 -9.61 1.87 -11.85
C LEU A 102 -9.75 2.91 -10.73
N GLU A 103 -10.86 3.66 -10.68
CA GLU A 103 -11.07 4.77 -9.74
C GLU A 103 -10.00 5.88 -9.87
N GLN A 104 -9.35 5.98 -11.04
CA GLN A 104 -8.32 6.99 -11.34
C GLN A 104 -8.82 8.06 -12.32
N ALA A 105 -10.11 8.38 -12.28
CA ALA A 105 -10.70 9.43 -13.12
C ALA A 105 -10.00 10.81 -13.03
N PRO A 106 -9.52 11.28 -11.85
CA PRO A 106 -8.77 12.53 -11.79
C PRO A 106 -7.46 12.51 -12.59
N LEU A 107 -6.77 11.36 -12.66
CA LEU A 107 -5.56 11.22 -13.47
C LEU A 107 -5.87 11.18 -14.96
N PHE A 108 -7.00 10.60 -15.34
CA PHE A 108 -7.47 10.60 -16.73
C PHE A 108 -7.77 12.02 -17.22
N ASN A 109 -8.41 12.85 -16.39
CA ASN A 109 -8.79 14.22 -16.73
C ASN A 109 -7.62 15.22 -16.70
N ALA A 110 -6.46 14.82 -16.20
CA ALA A 110 -5.26 15.66 -16.14
C ALA A 110 -4.43 15.65 -17.42
N VAL A 111 -4.74 14.73 -18.36
CA VAL A 111 -4.08 14.56 -19.66
C VAL A 111 -4.96 15.17 -20.75
#